data_AF-A0A821ZYV1-F1
#
_entry.id   AF-A0A821ZYV1-F1
#
_cell.length_a   1.000
_cell.length_b   1.000
_cell.length_c   1.000
_cell.angle_alpha   90.00
_cell.angle_beta   90.00
_cell.angle_gamma   90.00
#
_symmetry.space_group_name_H-M   'P 1'
#
loop_
_entity.id
_entity.type
_entity.pdbx_description
1 polymer ?
#
loop_
_entity_poly.entity_id
_entity_poly.type
_entity_poly.pdbx_seq_one_letter_code
_entity_poly.pdbx_strand_id
1 'polypeptide(L)'
;VVKHGICKYTEKSLLTTKYGVAGLLIYNDGSTPERYPPASGRVHPDTTFPALSLSYQTGTNLVNAAGNLITNACIRIIISTTKFPSPVGSICAHTVAGDATQTIVIGSHSNSVPAGSGINDDGSGSATNLILATNLARLFQSSSYPPYKYRVEFCYTTEGERLSDYLVNLNYDMQNLPYNISELGGGSDYASFLTAGIVISGLNAGVSDVKTKEERDYYDQMFGQGKGGIAGVTYDHCYHDFCDSLANINPLVHYKLTQAAAYVLEYLGRHDDLRLYLYPQSEIQQLERLLLHKSTRKYNAQTEFYKKN
;
A
#
# COMPACT_ATOMS: atom_id res chain seq x y z
N VAL A 1 -11.03 24.67 9.20
CA VAL A 1 -11.58 23.30 9.40
C VAL A 1 -12.09 22.81 8.06
N VAL A 2 -11.83 21.55 7.67
CA VAL A 2 -12.28 20.98 6.39
C VAL A 2 -12.83 19.57 6.59
N LYS A 3 -13.85 19.18 5.80
CA LYS A 3 -14.41 17.82 5.83
C LYS A 3 -13.47 16.84 5.10
N HIS A 4 -13.44 15.58 5.56
CA HIS A 4 -12.98 14.44 4.79
C HIS A 4 -13.85 14.24 3.52
N GLY A 5 -13.34 13.51 2.53
CA GLY A 5 -13.96 13.31 1.23
C GLY A 5 -12.90 13.06 0.15
N ILE A 6 -13.28 13.12 -1.12
CA ILE A 6 -12.50 12.61 -2.26
C ILE A 6 -11.06 13.15 -2.42
N CYS A 7 -10.76 14.38 -1.97
CA CYS A 7 -9.40 14.93 -2.06
C CYS A 7 -8.47 14.33 -0.98
N LYS A 8 -7.22 14.06 -1.33
CA LYS A 8 -6.24 13.44 -0.42
C LYS A 8 -5.84 14.38 0.73
N TYR A 9 -5.38 13.79 1.83
CA TYR A 9 -4.86 14.55 2.99
C TYR A 9 -3.69 15.45 2.60
N THR A 10 -2.79 14.94 1.75
CA THR A 10 -1.67 15.68 1.15
C THR A 10 -2.12 16.90 0.35
N GLU A 11 -3.08 16.74 -0.56
CA GLU A 11 -3.69 17.81 -1.36
C GLU A 11 -4.33 18.89 -0.47
N LYS A 12 -5.11 18.46 0.54
CA LYS A 12 -5.71 19.37 1.53
C LYS A 12 -4.62 20.20 2.23
N SER A 13 -3.52 19.57 2.67
CA SER A 13 -2.41 20.30 3.29
C SER A 13 -1.65 21.23 2.34
N LEU A 14 -1.36 20.82 1.10
CA LEU A 14 -0.69 21.66 0.09
C LEU A 14 -1.50 22.94 -0.23
N LEU A 15 -2.81 22.78 -0.45
CA LEU A 15 -3.72 23.92 -0.61
C LEU A 15 -3.76 24.79 0.64
N THR A 16 -3.73 24.17 1.83
CA THR A 16 -3.73 24.89 3.11
C THR A 16 -2.47 25.74 3.31
N THR A 17 -1.29 25.26 2.86
CA THR A 17 -0.04 26.06 2.82
C THR A 17 -0.20 27.31 1.95
N LYS A 18 -0.81 27.18 0.77
CA LYS A 18 -1.04 28.31 -0.16
C LYS A 18 -1.90 29.43 0.44
N TYR A 19 -2.78 29.12 1.38
CA TYR A 19 -3.64 30.10 2.05
C TYR A 19 -3.09 30.62 3.39
N GLY A 20 -1.87 30.21 3.80
CA GLY A 20 -1.16 30.82 4.92
C GLY A 20 -1.83 30.68 6.30
N VAL A 21 -2.65 29.65 6.51
CA VAL A 21 -3.41 29.49 7.76
C VAL A 21 -2.53 28.94 8.91
N ALA A 22 -2.94 29.21 10.15
CA ALA A 22 -2.21 28.79 11.35
C ALA A 22 -2.30 27.29 11.70
N GLY A 23 -3.16 26.51 11.03
CA GLY A 23 -3.30 25.07 11.27
C GLY A 23 -4.46 24.42 10.51
N LEU A 24 -4.38 23.09 10.37
CA LEU A 24 -5.32 22.28 9.58
C LEU A 24 -6.07 21.28 10.46
N LEU A 25 -7.38 21.50 10.60
CA LEU A 25 -8.29 20.57 11.26
C LEU A 25 -9.14 19.87 10.20
N ILE A 26 -8.95 18.56 10.04
CA ILE A 26 -9.70 17.70 9.12
C ILE A 26 -10.67 16.87 9.94
N TYR A 27 -11.96 16.87 9.63
CA TYR A 27 -12.94 16.03 10.34
C TYR A 27 -13.50 14.94 9.46
N ASN A 28 -13.71 13.75 10.03
CA ASN A 28 -14.26 12.60 9.31
C ASN A 28 -15.69 12.86 8.82
N ASP A 29 -16.16 12.11 7.83
CA ASP A 29 -17.32 12.52 7.03
C ASP A 29 -18.70 12.13 7.59
N GLY A 30 -18.78 11.18 8.54
CA GLY A 30 -20.00 10.73 9.19
C GLY A 30 -20.97 9.92 8.32
N SER A 31 -20.55 9.44 7.13
CA SER A 31 -21.43 8.71 6.20
C SER A 31 -21.73 7.26 6.60
N THR A 32 -20.85 6.64 7.38
CA THR A 32 -21.05 5.33 8.03
C THR A 32 -20.57 5.41 9.50
N PRO A 33 -20.94 4.47 10.40
CA PRO A 33 -20.51 4.50 11.81
C PRO A 33 -18.98 4.54 11.98
N GLU A 34 -18.25 3.82 11.11
CA GLU A 34 -16.79 3.75 11.05
C GLU A 34 -16.18 5.10 10.63
N ARG A 35 -16.99 5.99 10.03
CA ARG A 35 -16.62 7.36 9.67
C ARG A 35 -17.05 8.43 10.68
N TYR A 36 -17.47 8.04 11.89
CA TYR A 36 -17.63 8.96 13.03
C TYR A 36 -16.32 9.24 13.78
N PRO A 37 -15.45 8.25 14.10
CA PRO A 37 -14.14 8.49 14.72
C PRO A 37 -13.19 9.36 13.87
N PRO A 38 -12.10 9.90 14.45
CA PRO A 38 -11.06 10.58 13.66
C PRO A 38 -10.40 9.62 12.67
N ALA A 39 -10.37 9.97 11.39
CA ALA A 39 -9.70 9.16 10.35
C ALA A 39 -8.19 9.44 10.27
N SER A 40 -7.38 8.38 10.23
CA SER A 40 -5.94 8.45 9.96
C SER A 40 -5.65 8.90 8.52
N GLY A 41 -4.60 9.71 8.34
CA GLY A 41 -4.16 10.15 7.01
C GLY A 41 -2.89 11.00 7.07
N ARG A 42 -1.96 10.79 6.13
CA ARG A 42 -0.70 11.55 6.05
C ARG A 42 -0.92 12.90 5.34
N VAL A 43 -0.55 14.00 6.00
CA VAL A 43 -0.39 15.31 5.34
C VAL A 43 0.90 15.35 4.51
N HIS A 44 1.08 16.39 3.69
CA HIS A 44 2.30 16.57 2.90
C HIS A 44 3.53 16.74 3.81
N PRO A 45 4.69 16.12 3.53
CA PRO A 45 5.86 16.24 4.41
C PRO A 45 6.36 17.67 4.67
N ASP A 46 6.15 18.60 3.72
CA ASP A 46 6.45 20.04 3.90
C ASP A 46 5.39 20.81 4.72
N THR A 47 4.46 20.12 5.40
CA THR A 47 3.45 20.76 6.26
C THR A 47 4.11 21.34 7.51
N THR A 48 4.33 22.67 7.51
CA THR A 48 4.99 23.39 8.60
C THR A 48 4.05 23.83 9.74
N PHE A 49 2.74 23.66 9.58
CA PHE A 49 1.72 24.04 10.56
C PHE A 49 1.10 22.82 11.28
N PRO A 50 0.54 22.98 12.48
CA PRO A 50 -0.20 21.92 13.17
C PRO A 50 -1.34 21.34 12.32
N ALA A 51 -1.38 20.02 12.18
CA ALA A 51 -2.45 19.30 11.51
C ALA A 51 -3.04 18.20 12.42
N LEU A 52 -4.37 18.11 12.50
CA LEU A 52 -5.08 17.11 13.32
C LEU A 52 -6.31 16.57 12.59
N SER A 53 -6.53 15.27 12.74
CA SER A 53 -7.81 14.62 12.43
C SER A 53 -8.77 14.72 13.61
N LEU A 54 -10.06 14.90 13.31
CA LEU A 54 -11.16 15.04 14.27
C LEU A 54 -12.28 14.05 13.93
N SER A 55 -13.07 13.70 14.96
CA SER A 55 -14.33 12.98 14.76
C SER A 55 -15.33 13.84 13.97
N TYR A 56 -16.30 13.18 13.33
CA TYR A 56 -17.39 13.87 12.63
C TYR A 56 -18.10 14.88 13.55
N GLN A 57 -18.43 14.46 14.77
CA GLN A 57 -19.14 15.28 15.77
C GLN A 57 -18.33 16.50 16.25
N THR A 58 -17.03 16.33 16.51
CA THR A 58 -16.18 17.46 16.90
C THR A 58 -16.01 18.43 15.73
N GLY A 59 -15.89 17.91 14.50
CA GLY A 59 -15.80 18.71 13.29
C GLY A 59 -17.02 19.56 12.98
N THR A 60 -18.22 18.96 12.99
CA THR A 60 -19.48 19.67 12.74
C THR A 60 -19.75 20.73 13.80
N ASN A 61 -19.50 20.42 15.09
CA ASN A 61 -19.60 21.40 16.16
C ASN A 61 -18.71 22.63 15.92
N LEU A 62 -17.45 22.43 15.49
CA LEU A 62 -16.52 23.52 15.21
C LEU A 62 -16.88 24.31 13.94
N VAL A 63 -17.37 23.65 12.88
CA VAL A 63 -17.85 24.33 11.67
C VAL A 63 -19.08 25.20 11.99
N ASN A 64 -20.02 24.68 12.77
CA ASN A 64 -21.21 25.44 13.19
C ASN A 64 -20.85 26.64 14.07
N ALA A 65 -19.93 26.47 15.03
CA ALA A 65 -19.47 27.54 15.90
C ALA A 65 -18.66 28.63 15.15
N ALA A 66 -17.91 28.26 14.12
CA ALA A 66 -17.18 29.19 13.25
C ALA A 66 -18.09 29.91 12.24
N GLY A 67 -19.17 29.27 11.78
CA GLY A 67 -20.18 29.89 10.92
C GLY A 67 -21.08 30.90 11.65
N ASN A 68 -21.20 30.80 12.97
CA ASN A 68 -21.93 31.75 13.80
C ASN A 68 -21.02 32.92 14.23
N LEU A 69 -21.26 34.10 13.62
CA LEU A 69 -20.51 35.33 13.85
C LEU A 69 -20.56 35.85 15.30
N ILE A 70 -21.53 35.41 16.12
CA ILE A 70 -21.67 35.81 17.53
C ILE A 70 -20.69 35.02 18.41
N THR A 71 -20.41 33.76 18.09
CA THR A 71 -19.58 32.87 18.93
C THR A 71 -18.08 33.05 18.78
N ASN A 72 -17.61 33.73 17.72
CA ASN A 72 -16.19 34.01 17.42
C ASN A 72 -15.23 32.86 17.81
N ALA A 73 -15.49 31.66 17.28
CA ALA A 73 -14.96 30.42 17.82
C ALA A 73 -13.43 30.29 17.72
N CYS A 74 -12.73 30.52 18.83
CA CYS A 74 -11.28 30.32 18.94
C CYS A 74 -10.93 28.89 19.36
N ILE A 75 -9.87 28.32 18.77
CA ILE A 75 -9.37 26.98 19.06
C ILE A 75 -7.89 27.09 19.45
N ARG A 76 -7.50 26.54 20.59
CA ARG A 76 -6.09 26.37 20.97
C ARG A 76 -5.62 24.96 20.59
N ILE A 77 -4.77 24.87 19.56
CA ILE A 77 -4.10 23.63 19.19
C ILE A 77 -2.77 23.54 19.96
N ILE A 78 -2.50 22.38 20.56
CA ILE A 78 -1.20 22.04 21.14
C ILE A 78 -0.85 20.66 20.59
N ILE A 79 0.23 20.57 19.81
CA ILE A 79 0.82 19.29 19.38
C ILE A 79 2.24 19.24 19.92
N SER A 80 2.54 18.21 20.72
CA SER A 80 3.90 17.87 21.08
C SER A 80 4.33 16.69 20.20
N THR A 81 5.26 16.92 19.26
CA THR A 81 5.82 15.86 18.41
C THR A 81 7.24 15.53 18.84
N THR A 82 7.49 14.26 19.14
CA THR A 82 8.84 13.73 19.31
C THR A 82 9.24 13.02 18.03
N LYS A 83 10.20 13.58 17.29
CA LYS A 83 10.82 12.86 16.16
C LYS A 83 11.83 11.86 16.73
N PHE A 84 11.48 10.59 16.72
CA PHE A 84 12.42 9.51 17.00
C PHE A 84 13.20 9.18 15.71
N PRO A 85 14.53 9.38 15.65
CA PRO A 85 15.35 8.94 14.53
C PRO A 85 15.62 7.44 14.65
N SER A 86 14.57 6.62 14.58
CA SER A 86 14.72 5.18 14.41
C SER A 86 15.26 4.91 13.00
N PRO A 87 16.37 4.16 12.84
CA PRO A 87 16.81 3.71 11.53
C PRO A 87 15.81 2.65 11.01
N VAL A 88 14.81 3.12 10.27
CA VAL A 88 14.00 2.25 9.40
C VAL A 88 14.81 1.89 8.16
N GLY A 89 14.60 0.69 7.62
CA GLY A 89 15.33 0.22 6.46
C GLY A 89 14.76 -1.10 5.94
N SER A 90 14.72 -1.22 4.62
CA SER A 90 14.20 -2.39 3.93
C SER A 90 15.15 -3.59 4.06
N ILE A 91 14.61 -4.78 4.29
CA ILE A 91 15.35 -6.04 4.27
C ILE A 91 15.05 -6.73 2.94
N CYS A 92 16.07 -6.96 2.10
CA CYS A 92 15.90 -7.63 0.81
C CYS A 92 16.84 -8.84 0.68
N ALA A 93 16.36 -9.91 0.07
CA ALA A 93 17.13 -11.10 -0.28
C ALA A 93 16.78 -11.56 -1.71
N HIS A 94 17.77 -11.89 -2.53
CA HIS A 94 17.56 -12.31 -3.92
C HIS A 94 18.05 -13.73 -4.22
N THR A 95 17.53 -14.29 -5.32
CA THR A 95 18.00 -15.56 -5.86
C THR A 95 19.46 -15.47 -6.33
N VAL A 96 20.24 -16.53 -6.07
CA VAL A 96 21.64 -16.67 -6.53
C VAL A 96 21.77 -16.89 -8.04
N ALA A 97 20.64 -17.08 -8.73
CA ALA A 97 20.55 -17.32 -10.17
C ALA A 97 19.50 -16.37 -10.79
N GLY A 98 19.60 -16.21 -12.11
CA GLY A 98 18.86 -15.22 -12.89
C GLY A 98 19.68 -13.95 -13.16
N ASP A 99 19.34 -13.23 -14.23
CA ASP A 99 20.03 -12.01 -14.65
C ASP A 99 19.79 -10.87 -13.65
N ALA A 100 20.87 -10.34 -13.09
CA ALA A 100 20.85 -9.24 -12.13
C ALA A 100 20.40 -7.89 -12.74
N THR A 101 20.39 -7.76 -14.07
CA THR A 101 19.88 -6.58 -14.80
C THR A 101 18.37 -6.66 -15.07
N GLN A 102 17.75 -7.81 -14.79
CA GLN A 102 16.34 -8.08 -15.04
C GLN A 102 15.70 -8.73 -13.81
N THR A 103 15.25 -7.89 -12.87
CA THR A 103 14.76 -8.37 -11.56
C THR A 103 13.23 -8.35 -11.47
N ILE A 104 12.65 -9.46 -11.07
CA ILE A 104 11.27 -9.55 -10.54
C ILE A 104 11.34 -9.21 -9.06
N VAL A 105 10.67 -8.15 -8.61
CA VAL A 105 10.62 -7.80 -7.18
C VAL A 105 9.32 -8.31 -6.57
N ILE A 106 9.43 -8.95 -5.40
CA ILE A 106 8.30 -9.29 -4.54
C ILE A 106 8.36 -8.39 -3.30
N GLY A 107 7.25 -7.71 -3.00
CA GLY A 107 7.15 -6.73 -1.92
C GLY A 107 6.08 -7.07 -0.89
N SER A 108 6.45 -6.85 0.37
CA SER A 108 5.55 -6.69 1.52
C SER A 108 6.13 -5.61 2.44
N HIS A 109 5.33 -4.98 3.29
CA HIS A 109 5.85 -4.06 4.31
C HIS A 109 6.00 -4.79 5.66
N SER A 110 6.93 -4.32 6.49
CA SER A 110 7.27 -4.97 7.77
C SER A 110 6.99 -4.08 9.00
N ASN A 111 6.08 -3.12 8.86
CA ASN A 111 5.65 -2.23 9.94
C ASN A 111 4.16 -2.44 10.24
N SER A 112 3.66 -1.85 11.33
CA SER A 112 2.23 -1.75 11.62
C SER A 112 1.89 -0.36 12.14
N VAL A 113 0.59 -0.07 12.30
CA VAL A 113 0.17 1.08 13.11
C VAL A 113 0.20 0.74 14.61
N PRO A 114 0.41 1.72 15.51
CA PRO A 114 0.47 1.48 16.96
C PRO A 114 -0.81 0.94 17.62
N ALA A 115 -1.91 0.79 16.88
CA ALA A 115 -3.20 0.32 17.40
C ALA A 115 -3.29 -1.21 17.50
N GLY A 116 -2.64 -1.95 16.60
CA GLY A 116 -2.79 -3.41 16.45
C GLY A 116 -1.48 -4.12 16.13
N SER A 117 -1.54 -5.45 15.98
CA SER A 117 -0.33 -6.28 15.83
C SER A 117 0.22 -6.35 14.40
N GLY A 118 -0.50 -5.84 13.40
CA GLY A 118 -0.06 -5.86 12.00
C GLY A 118 0.02 -7.27 11.41
N ILE A 119 -0.92 -8.16 11.76
CA ILE A 119 -0.88 -9.57 11.35
C ILE A 119 -1.48 -9.75 9.96
N ASN A 120 -2.56 -9.04 9.66
CA ASN A 120 -3.11 -8.95 8.31
C ASN A 120 -2.32 -7.93 7.49
N ASP A 121 -2.09 -6.73 8.06
CA ASP A 121 -1.42 -5.56 7.45
C ASP A 121 -0.05 -5.26 8.11
N ASP A 122 1.09 -5.74 7.60
CA ASP A 122 1.31 -6.68 6.49
C ASP A 122 2.19 -7.86 6.92
N GLY A 123 1.88 -8.41 8.10
CA GLY A 123 2.40 -9.70 8.53
C GLY A 123 2.01 -10.85 7.59
N SER A 124 0.88 -10.73 6.87
CA SER A 124 0.34 -11.77 6.00
C SER A 124 1.04 -11.83 4.63
N GLY A 125 1.29 -10.69 3.99
CA GLY A 125 2.13 -10.58 2.80
C GLY A 125 3.59 -10.87 3.15
N SER A 126 4.09 -10.41 4.31
CA SER A 126 5.43 -10.77 4.80
C SER A 126 5.60 -12.28 5.04
N ALA A 127 4.60 -12.99 5.56
CA ALA A 127 4.62 -14.44 5.63
C ALA A 127 4.62 -15.08 4.21
N THR A 128 3.80 -14.57 3.29
CA THR A 128 3.75 -15.02 1.88
C THR A 128 5.12 -14.86 1.20
N ASN A 129 5.75 -13.70 1.38
CA ASN A 129 7.07 -13.33 0.87
C ASN A 129 8.13 -14.37 1.29
N LEU A 130 8.15 -14.76 2.57
CA LEU A 130 9.05 -15.79 3.11
C LEU A 130 8.74 -17.21 2.57
N ILE A 131 7.45 -17.55 2.44
CA ILE A 131 7.02 -18.86 1.90
C ILE A 131 7.46 -19.01 0.43
N LEU A 132 7.36 -17.95 -0.37
CA LEU A 132 7.80 -17.96 -1.77
C LEU A 132 9.33 -18.04 -1.86
N ALA A 133 10.05 -17.21 -1.10
CA ALA A 133 11.51 -17.20 -1.09
C ALA A 133 12.09 -18.57 -0.70
N THR A 134 11.58 -19.18 0.37
CA THR A 134 12.07 -20.47 0.88
C THR A 134 11.71 -21.65 -0.02
N ASN A 135 10.58 -21.63 -0.71
CA ASN A 135 10.23 -22.68 -1.67
C ASN A 135 10.96 -22.51 -3.01
N LEU A 136 11.09 -21.30 -3.55
CA LEU A 136 11.87 -21.06 -4.76
C LEU A 136 13.35 -21.44 -4.58
N ALA A 137 13.93 -21.09 -3.43
CA ALA A 137 15.30 -21.47 -3.08
C ALA A 137 15.51 -23.00 -2.97
N ARG A 138 14.47 -23.79 -2.62
CA ARG A 138 14.50 -25.25 -2.66
C ARG A 138 14.34 -25.77 -4.10
N LEU A 139 13.41 -25.22 -4.86
CA LEU A 139 13.14 -25.65 -6.23
C LEU A 139 14.36 -25.44 -7.14
N PHE A 140 15.06 -24.32 -7.02
CA PHE A 140 16.32 -24.03 -7.76
C PHE A 140 17.49 -24.96 -7.41
N GLN A 141 17.38 -25.83 -6.38
CA GLN A 141 18.37 -26.88 -6.10
C GLN A 141 18.06 -28.19 -6.84
N SER A 142 16.88 -28.33 -7.47
CA SER A 142 16.52 -29.54 -8.20
C SER A 142 16.99 -29.49 -9.66
N SER A 143 17.66 -30.54 -10.12
CA SER A 143 18.04 -30.69 -11.53
C SER A 143 16.83 -30.80 -12.48
N SER A 144 15.64 -31.13 -11.96
CA SER A 144 14.39 -31.17 -12.72
C SER A 144 13.69 -29.81 -12.87
N TYR A 145 14.15 -28.79 -12.15
CA TYR A 145 13.55 -27.45 -12.13
C TYR A 145 14.67 -26.41 -12.34
N PRO A 146 14.99 -26.07 -13.60
CA PRO A 146 16.04 -25.08 -13.88
C PRO A 146 15.65 -23.73 -13.27
N PRO A 147 16.62 -22.91 -12.79
CA PRO A 147 16.34 -21.55 -12.35
C PRO A 147 15.68 -20.67 -13.42
N TYR A 148 15.07 -19.57 -12.99
CA TYR A 148 14.52 -18.57 -13.90
C TYR A 148 15.62 -17.82 -14.66
N LYS A 149 15.26 -17.25 -15.82
CA LYS A 149 16.13 -16.32 -16.57
C LYS A 149 16.37 -15.02 -15.80
N TYR A 150 15.38 -14.60 -15.02
CA TYR A 150 15.33 -13.33 -14.30
C TYR A 150 15.71 -13.52 -12.83
N ARG A 151 16.42 -12.57 -12.22
CA ARG A 151 16.63 -12.57 -10.77
C ARG A 151 15.30 -12.32 -10.07
N VAL A 152 15.05 -12.99 -8.93
CA VAL A 152 13.92 -12.65 -8.05
C VAL A 152 14.47 -12.01 -6.78
N GLU A 153 13.97 -10.85 -6.39
CA GLU A 153 14.36 -10.12 -5.17
C GLU A 153 13.14 -9.97 -4.26
N PHE A 154 13.22 -10.58 -3.08
CA PHE A 154 12.18 -10.62 -2.05
C PHE A 154 12.49 -9.55 -1.01
N CYS A 155 11.65 -8.51 -0.94
CA CYS A 155 11.88 -7.34 -0.10
C CYS A 155 10.75 -7.11 0.92
N TYR A 156 11.17 -6.84 2.15
CA TYR A 156 10.36 -6.36 3.27
C TYR A 156 10.67 -4.88 3.40
N THR A 157 9.79 -3.99 2.94
CA THR A 157 10.14 -2.58 2.71
C THR A 157 9.56 -1.62 3.77
N THR A 158 10.18 -0.44 3.83
CA THR A 158 9.60 0.77 4.40
C THR A 158 9.76 1.92 3.39
N GLU A 159 9.24 1.71 2.17
CA GLU A 159 9.38 2.53 0.94
C GLU A 159 10.69 2.33 0.12
N GLY A 160 10.55 1.80 -1.11
CA GLY A 160 11.02 2.50 -2.32
C GLY A 160 12.49 2.49 -2.79
N GLU A 161 13.39 1.64 -2.28
CA GLU A 161 14.81 1.65 -2.71
C GLU A 161 15.13 0.79 -3.98
N ARG A 162 16.13 1.25 -4.75
CA ARG A 162 16.77 0.58 -5.91
C ARG A 162 15.95 0.33 -7.20
N LEU A 163 15.06 1.27 -7.55
CA LEU A 163 14.15 1.22 -8.71
C LEU A 163 14.76 1.14 -10.15
N SER A 164 16.06 0.87 -10.34
CA SER A 164 16.70 0.83 -11.67
C SER A 164 16.71 -0.53 -12.35
N ASP A 165 16.71 -1.62 -11.56
CA ASP A 165 17.04 -2.98 -12.04
C ASP A 165 15.78 -3.86 -12.16
N TYR A 166 14.61 -3.26 -11.97
CA TYR A 166 13.34 -3.93 -11.69
C TYR A 166 12.43 -3.93 -12.93
N LEU A 167 12.00 -5.10 -13.38
CA LEU A 167 11.04 -5.26 -14.49
C LEU A 167 9.59 -5.15 -14.03
N VAL A 168 9.28 -5.69 -12.86
CA VAL A 168 7.95 -5.77 -12.26
C VAL A 168 8.03 -5.74 -10.74
N ASN A 169 7.04 -5.14 -10.08
CA ASN A 169 6.81 -5.31 -8.64
C ASN A 169 5.52 -6.10 -8.39
N LEU A 170 5.64 -7.18 -7.62
CA LEU A 170 4.57 -8.04 -7.18
C LEU A 170 4.35 -7.77 -5.68
N ASN A 171 3.38 -6.92 -5.35
CA ASN A 171 3.09 -6.50 -3.99
C ASN A 171 1.97 -7.40 -3.43
N TYR A 172 2.24 -8.14 -2.36
CA TYR A 172 1.43 -9.30 -1.94
C TYR A 172 0.52 -9.07 -0.72
N ASP A 173 -0.11 -7.90 -0.67
CA ASP A 173 -1.16 -7.49 0.26
C ASP A 173 -2.53 -8.23 0.05
N MET A 174 -2.55 -9.58 -0.05
CA MET A 174 -3.74 -10.50 -0.06
C MET A 174 -4.58 -10.97 -1.34
N GLN A 175 -4.16 -11.20 -2.60
CA GLN A 175 -5.15 -11.46 -3.74
C GLN A 175 -5.93 -12.80 -3.80
N ASN A 176 -7.15 -12.63 -4.32
CA ASN A 176 -7.93 -13.50 -5.22
C ASN A 176 -8.35 -14.91 -4.78
N LEU A 177 -9.49 -14.90 -4.12
CA LEU A 177 -10.66 -15.59 -4.66
C LEU A 177 -11.60 -14.50 -5.28
N PRO A 178 -12.72 -14.84 -5.95
CA PRO A 178 -13.30 -14.12 -7.12
C PRO A 178 -13.16 -12.59 -7.18
N TYR A 179 -12.85 -12.09 -8.38
CA TYR A 179 -12.13 -10.82 -8.52
C TYR A 179 -12.96 -9.61 -8.94
N ASN A 180 -12.73 -8.50 -8.25
CA ASN A 180 -12.91 -7.14 -8.77
C ASN A 180 -11.52 -6.56 -9.06
N ILE A 181 -11.41 -5.69 -10.07
CA ILE A 181 -10.18 -4.91 -10.30
C ILE A 181 -10.20 -3.72 -9.33
N SER A 182 -9.26 -3.68 -8.40
CA SER A 182 -9.03 -2.53 -7.52
C SER A 182 -8.20 -1.48 -8.26
N GLU A 183 -8.54 -0.19 -8.17
CA GLU A 183 -7.69 0.88 -8.71
C GLU A 183 -6.37 0.97 -7.93
N LEU A 184 -5.27 1.17 -8.66
CA LEU A 184 -3.93 1.28 -8.07
C LEU A 184 -3.80 2.60 -7.30
N GLY A 185 -4.02 2.51 -5.99
CA GLY A 185 -3.92 3.62 -5.05
C GLY A 185 -2.48 4.06 -4.73
N GLY A 186 -2.34 4.85 -3.67
CA GLY A 186 -1.04 5.25 -3.12
C GLY A 186 -0.78 4.72 -1.72
N GLY A 187 -1.44 3.62 -1.34
CA GLY A 187 -1.52 3.13 0.05
C GLY A 187 -0.52 2.06 0.46
N SER A 188 0.24 1.49 -0.50
CA SER A 188 1.21 0.42 -0.26
C SER A 188 2.45 0.61 -1.15
N ASP A 189 3.54 -0.10 -0.84
CA ASP A 189 4.91 0.09 -1.32
C ASP A 189 5.05 0.20 -2.85
N TYR A 190 4.16 -0.44 -3.60
CA TYR A 190 4.11 -0.42 -5.06
C TYR A 190 4.03 0.99 -5.66
N ALA A 191 3.54 1.98 -4.91
CA ALA A 191 3.41 3.37 -5.38
C ALA A 191 4.76 3.97 -5.85
N SER A 192 5.86 3.57 -5.22
CA SER A 192 7.22 3.97 -5.62
C SER A 192 7.63 3.38 -6.99
N PHE A 193 7.30 2.12 -7.23
CA PHE A 193 7.57 1.39 -8.48
C PHE A 193 6.71 1.94 -9.64
N LEU A 194 5.42 2.17 -9.39
CA LEU A 194 4.50 2.81 -10.34
C LEU A 194 5.01 4.20 -10.76
N THR A 195 5.48 5.01 -9.80
CA THR A 195 6.08 6.33 -10.04
C THR A 195 7.39 6.25 -10.84
N ALA A 196 8.12 5.12 -10.76
CA ALA A 196 9.30 4.88 -11.58
C ALA A 196 8.96 4.51 -13.04
N GLY A 197 7.73 4.11 -13.34
CA GLY A 197 7.33 3.55 -14.64
C GLY A 197 7.51 2.02 -14.74
N ILE A 198 7.63 1.34 -13.59
CA ILE A 198 7.72 -0.13 -13.51
C ILE A 198 6.30 -0.69 -13.45
N VAL A 199 6.01 -1.73 -14.26
CA VAL A 199 4.74 -2.46 -14.17
C VAL A 199 4.58 -3.05 -12.78
N ILE A 200 3.38 -2.91 -12.21
CA ILE A 200 3.06 -3.47 -10.89
C ILE A 200 1.88 -4.43 -10.99
N SER A 201 1.92 -5.48 -10.18
CA SER A 201 0.77 -6.31 -9.87
C SER A 201 0.59 -6.28 -8.36
N GLY A 202 -0.42 -5.55 -7.90
CA GLY A 202 -0.88 -5.60 -6.52
C GLY A 202 -1.82 -6.78 -6.35
N LEU A 203 -1.67 -7.49 -5.24
CA LEU A 203 -2.46 -8.67 -4.95
C LEU A 203 -3.25 -8.46 -3.64
N ASN A 204 -4.51 -7.93 -3.61
CA ASN A 204 -5.37 -7.83 -2.38
C ASN A 204 -6.74 -8.54 -2.32
N ALA A 205 -7.26 -8.69 -1.08
CA ALA A 205 -8.56 -9.28 -0.69
C ALA A 205 -9.60 -8.23 -0.23
N GLY A 206 -9.33 -6.94 -0.49
CA GLY A 206 -10.10 -5.81 0.01
C GLY A 206 -9.68 -5.35 1.41
N VAL A 207 -9.84 -4.04 1.67
CA VAL A 207 -9.48 -3.40 2.94
C VAL A 207 -10.68 -2.60 3.49
N SER A 208 -10.82 -1.32 3.11
CA SER A 208 -11.81 -0.40 3.70
C SER A 208 -13.14 -0.29 2.95
N ASP A 209 -13.31 -0.98 1.82
CA ASP A 209 -14.59 -1.03 1.09
C ASP A 209 -15.59 -1.93 1.82
N VAL A 210 -16.90 -1.68 1.65
CA VAL A 210 -17.95 -2.45 2.30
C VAL A 210 -18.36 -3.65 1.44
N LYS A 211 -18.27 -4.85 1.98
CA LYS A 211 -18.67 -6.10 1.28
C LYS A 211 -20.18 -6.13 1.09
N THR A 212 -20.62 -6.25 -0.16
CA THR A 212 -22.05 -6.39 -0.50
C THR A 212 -22.59 -7.77 -0.09
N LYS A 213 -23.92 -7.91 -0.07
CA LYS A 213 -24.55 -9.22 0.19
C LYS A 213 -24.27 -10.16 -0.98
N GLU A 214 -24.32 -9.65 -2.19
CA GLU A 214 -24.16 -10.36 -3.44
C GLU A 214 -22.74 -10.97 -3.54
N GLU A 215 -21.71 -10.19 -3.18
CA GLU A 215 -20.35 -10.69 -3.02
C GLU A 215 -20.27 -11.77 -1.94
N ARG A 216 -20.79 -11.53 -0.73
CA ARG A 216 -20.77 -12.51 0.38
C ARG A 216 -21.42 -13.82 -0.04
N ASP A 217 -22.62 -13.77 -0.62
CA ASP A 217 -23.39 -14.92 -1.10
C ASP A 217 -22.63 -15.67 -2.21
N TYR A 218 -21.86 -14.97 -3.05
CA TYR A 218 -20.99 -15.56 -4.07
C TYR A 218 -19.76 -16.25 -3.45
N TYR A 219 -19.03 -15.58 -2.53
CA TYR A 219 -17.88 -16.18 -1.85
C TYR A 219 -18.31 -17.42 -1.02
N ASP A 220 -19.48 -17.40 -0.37
CA ASP A 220 -20.06 -18.57 0.32
C ASP A 220 -20.32 -19.75 -0.64
N GLN A 221 -20.75 -19.50 -1.87
CA GLN A 221 -20.95 -20.55 -2.87
C GLN A 221 -19.64 -21.21 -3.31
N MET A 222 -18.55 -20.45 -3.41
CA MET A 222 -17.26 -20.99 -3.87
C MET A 222 -16.42 -21.64 -2.76
N PHE A 223 -16.50 -21.18 -1.51
CA PHE A 223 -15.64 -21.66 -0.41
C PHE A 223 -16.38 -22.48 0.64
N GLY A 224 -17.68 -22.67 0.46
CA GLY A 224 -18.58 -23.31 1.41
C GLY A 224 -19.25 -22.29 2.32
N GLN A 225 -20.44 -22.66 2.78
CA GLN A 225 -21.30 -21.81 3.60
C GLN A 225 -20.59 -21.30 4.87
N GLY A 226 -20.61 -19.99 5.10
CA GLY A 226 -19.93 -19.34 6.22
C GLY A 226 -18.45 -19.05 5.95
N LYS A 227 -18.03 -18.91 4.68
CA LYS A 227 -16.67 -18.54 4.27
C LYS A 227 -16.60 -17.25 3.44
N GLY A 228 -17.74 -16.69 3.04
CA GLY A 228 -17.80 -15.40 2.33
C GLY A 228 -17.59 -14.14 3.17
N GLY A 229 -17.36 -14.30 4.47
CA GLY A 229 -17.28 -13.20 5.43
C GLY A 229 -18.66 -12.66 5.80
N ILE A 230 -18.70 -11.39 6.22
CA ILE A 230 -19.91 -10.71 6.66
C ILE A 230 -20.28 -9.64 5.62
N ALA A 231 -21.56 -9.54 5.26
CA ALA A 231 -22.07 -8.50 4.38
C ALA A 231 -22.44 -7.24 5.18
N GLY A 232 -22.23 -6.05 4.60
CA GLY A 232 -22.53 -4.77 5.25
C GLY A 232 -21.46 -4.27 6.23
N VAL A 233 -20.29 -4.92 6.27
CA VAL A 233 -19.09 -4.44 6.99
C VAL A 233 -17.93 -4.32 6.00
N THR A 234 -16.81 -3.73 6.42
CA THR A 234 -15.61 -3.62 5.59
C THR A 234 -14.96 -4.98 5.31
N TYR A 235 -14.21 -5.09 4.20
CA TYR A 235 -13.49 -6.32 3.84
C TYR A 235 -12.54 -6.79 4.95
N ASP A 236 -11.74 -5.88 5.49
CA ASP A 236 -11.09 -6.03 6.80
C ASP A 236 -11.71 -5.03 7.78
N HIS A 237 -12.28 -5.55 8.86
CA HIS A 237 -12.92 -4.78 9.93
C HIS A 237 -11.96 -4.48 11.10
N CYS A 238 -10.77 -5.07 11.07
CA CYS A 238 -9.69 -4.83 12.02
C CYS A 238 -8.55 -4.00 11.40
N TYR A 239 -8.68 -3.55 10.14
CA TYR A 239 -7.66 -2.75 9.47
C TYR A 239 -7.30 -1.51 10.29
N HIS A 240 -6.01 -1.36 10.60
CA HIS A 240 -5.47 -0.35 11.50
C HIS A 240 -6.04 -0.33 12.95
N ASP A 241 -6.64 -1.42 13.44
CA ASP A 241 -7.26 -1.50 14.77
C ASP A 241 -6.73 -2.67 15.64
N PHE A 242 -7.03 -2.66 16.94
CA PHE A 242 -6.47 -3.57 17.94
C PHE A 242 -6.76 -5.06 17.69
N CYS A 243 -7.82 -5.38 16.95
CA CYS A 243 -8.18 -6.75 16.63
C CYS A 243 -7.36 -7.36 15.48
N ASP A 244 -6.53 -6.58 14.78
CA ASP A 244 -5.60 -7.14 13.80
C ASP A 244 -4.51 -7.95 14.54
N SER A 245 -4.64 -9.26 14.38
CA SER A 245 -4.07 -10.29 15.22
C SER A 245 -4.20 -11.65 14.55
N LEU A 246 -3.60 -12.69 15.14
CA LEU A 246 -3.77 -14.09 14.71
C LEU A 246 -5.22 -14.60 14.81
N ALA A 247 -6.16 -13.83 15.39
CA ALA A 247 -7.59 -14.14 15.38
C ALA A 247 -8.34 -13.56 14.16
N ASN A 248 -7.80 -12.54 13.48
CA ASN A 248 -8.40 -11.94 12.27
C ASN A 248 -8.02 -12.70 10.99
N ILE A 249 -6.82 -13.30 10.95
CA ILE A 249 -6.31 -13.97 9.75
C ILE A 249 -7.17 -15.18 9.36
N ASN A 250 -7.57 -15.27 8.09
CA ASN A 250 -8.30 -16.41 7.54
C ASN A 250 -7.33 -17.34 6.81
N PRO A 251 -7.01 -18.55 7.34
CA PRO A 251 -5.97 -19.40 6.77
C PRO A 251 -6.30 -19.96 5.38
N LEU A 252 -7.58 -20.16 5.06
CA LEU A 252 -7.99 -20.61 3.72
C LEU A 252 -7.77 -19.52 2.68
N VAL A 253 -8.08 -18.27 3.05
CA VAL A 253 -7.81 -17.08 2.24
C VAL A 253 -6.31 -16.96 2.07
N HIS A 254 -5.52 -16.78 3.14
CA HIS A 254 -4.04 -16.64 3.11
C HIS A 254 -3.32 -17.71 2.27
N TYR A 255 -3.71 -18.97 2.41
CA TYR A 255 -3.19 -20.07 1.60
C TYR A 255 -3.46 -19.87 0.09
N LYS A 256 -4.65 -19.40 -0.30
CA LYS A 256 -4.99 -19.16 -1.71
C LYS A 256 -4.25 -17.98 -2.33
N LEU A 257 -4.00 -16.93 -1.56
CA LEU A 257 -3.20 -15.76 -1.99
C LEU A 257 -1.76 -16.19 -2.23
N THR A 258 -1.23 -17.03 -1.32
CA THR A 258 0.09 -17.67 -1.47
C THR A 258 0.16 -18.57 -2.72
N GLN A 259 -0.89 -19.34 -3.03
CA GLN A 259 -0.95 -20.14 -4.26
C GLN A 259 -1.00 -19.26 -5.53
N ALA A 260 -1.79 -18.17 -5.52
CA ALA A 260 -1.88 -17.23 -6.64
C ALA A 260 -0.56 -16.48 -6.86
N ALA A 261 0.08 -16.00 -5.79
CA ALA A 261 1.38 -15.36 -5.81
C ALA A 261 2.46 -16.29 -6.39
N ALA A 262 2.50 -17.56 -5.95
CA ALA A 262 3.41 -18.57 -6.51
C ALA A 262 3.17 -18.82 -8.01
N TYR A 263 1.91 -18.87 -8.45
CA TYR A 263 1.56 -19.05 -9.86
C TYR A 263 2.02 -17.86 -10.72
N VAL A 264 1.78 -16.62 -10.27
CA VAL A 264 2.25 -15.41 -10.98
C VAL A 264 3.77 -15.37 -11.03
N LEU A 265 4.46 -15.73 -9.95
CA LEU A 265 5.93 -15.80 -9.92
C LEU A 265 6.49 -16.85 -10.89
N GLU A 266 5.90 -18.04 -10.98
CA GLU A 266 6.28 -19.05 -11.99
C GLU A 266 6.01 -18.53 -13.41
N TYR A 267 4.83 -17.97 -13.66
CA TYR A 267 4.42 -17.51 -14.99
C TYR A 267 5.33 -16.40 -15.55
N LEU A 268 5.76 -15.46 -14.69
CA LEU A 268 6.69 -14.39 -15.08
C LEU A 268 8.15 -14.89 -15.09
N GLY A 269 8.54 -15.74 -14.13
CA GLY A 269 9.87 -16.37 -14.06
C GLY A 269 10.19 -17.30 -15.23
N ARG A 270 9.16 -17.88 -15.85
CA ARG A 270 9.23 -18.74 -17.05
C ARG A 270 9.00 -18.02 -18.37
N HIS A 271 8.66 -16.74 -18.38
CA HIS A 271 8.36 -16.02 -19.61
C HIS A 271 9.60 -15.95 -20.53
N ASP A 272 9.40 -16.06 -21.86
CA ASP A 272 10.55 -16.17 -22.76
C ASP A 272 11.31 -14.86 -22.95
N ASP A 273 10.57 -13.76 -23.14
CA ASP A 273 11.03 -12.37 -22.98
C ASP A 273 10.00 -11.63 -22.11
N LEU A 274 10.28 -11.57 -20.81
CA LEU A 274 9.43 -10.88 -19.84
C LEU A 274 9.37 -9.36 -20.08
N ARG A 275 10.41 -8.77 -20.66
CA ARG A 275 10.44 -7.32 -20.92
C ARG A 275 9.53 -6.95 -22.09
N LEU A 276 9.54 -7.72 -23.17
CA LEU A 276 8.62 -7.52 -24.30
C LEU A 276 7.17 -7.84 -23.92
N TYR A 277 6.95 -8.81 -23.02
CA TYR A 277 5.62 -9.12 -22.49
C TYR A 277 5.04 -7.98 -21.64
N LEU A 278 5.82 -7.41 -20.72
CA LEU A 278 5.39 -6.31 -19.84
C LEU A 278 5.35 -4.96 -20.56
N TYR A 279 6.14 -4.78 -21.61
CA TYR A 279 6.28 -3.52 -22.35
C TYR A 279 6.27 -3.77 -23.88
N PRO A 280 5.09 -3.92 -24.50
CA PRO A 280 4.97 -4.19 -25.94
C PRO A 280 5.59 -3.09 -26.82
N GLN A 281 6.05 -3.45 -28.03
CA GLN A 281 6.77 -2.56 -28.96
C GLN A 281 6.09 -1.20 -29.25
N SER A 282 4.76 -1.12 -29.18
CA SER A 282 4.00 0.15 -29.29
C SER A 282 4.31 1.17 -28.19
N GLU A 283 4.79 0.71 -27.03
CA GLU A 283 5.07 1.53 -25.85
C GLU A 283 6.58 1.70 -25.60
N ILE A 284 7.43 0.83 -26.17
CA ILE A 284 8.89 0.92 -26.05
C ILE A 284 9.42 2.30 -26.50
N GLN A 285 8.87 2.88 -27.58
CA GLN A 285 9.25 4.23 -28.02
C GLN A 285 8.84 5.36 -27.05
N GLN A 286 7.98 5.12 -26.06
CA GLN A 286 7.76 6.05 -24.95
C GLN A 286 8.73 5.76 -23.79
N LEU A 287 8.96 4.49 -23.47
CA LEU A 287 9.85 4.08 -22.39
C LEU A 287 11.33 4.41 -22.65
N GLU A 288 11.83 4.30 -23.87
CA GLU A 288 13.20 4.73 -24.21
C GLU A 288 13.38 6.25 -23.96
N ARG A 289 12.37 7.06 -24.27
CA ARG A 289 12.36 8.50 -23.97
C ARG A 289 12.32 8.80 -22.46
N LEU A 290 11.66 7.96 -21.66
CA LEU A 290 11.63 8.10 -20.20
C LEU A 290 12.93 7.62 -19.52
N LEU A 291 13.53 6.54 -20.01
CA LEU A 291 14.73 5.93 -19.44
C LEU A 291 16.01 6.72 -19.78
N LEU A 292 16.13 7.26 -20.99
CA LEU A 292 17.27 8.09 -21.40
C LEU A 292 17.44 9.37 -20.53
N HIS A 293 16.37 9.86 -19.90
CA HIS A 293 16.44 10.99 -18.97
C HIS A 293 16.83 10.63 -17.53
N LYS A 294 16.89 9.34 -17.14
CA LYS A 294 17.21 8.92 -15.75
C LYS A 294 18.68 8.57 -15.50
N SER A 295 19.50 8.40 -16.53
CA SER A 295 20.88 7.88 -16.44
C SER A 295 21.89 8.73 -15.63
N THR A 296 21.52 9.95 -15.22
CA THR A 296 22.40 10.88 -14.48
C THR A 296 21.97 11.18 -13.04
N ARG A 297 20.81 10.71 -12.55
CA ARG A 297 20.42 10.84 -11.13
C ARG A 297 20.52 9.53 -10.38
N LYS A 298 21.55 9.42 -9.53
CA LYS A 298 21.52 8.52 -8.36
C LYS A 298 20.39 8.99 -7.44
N TYR A 299 19.23 8.35 -7.54
CA TYR A 299 18.05 8.74 -6.78
C TYR A 299 18.22 8.34 -5.30
N ASN A 300 18.43 9.32 -4.44
CA ASN A 300 18.39 9.16 -2.99
C ASN A 300 17.06 9.74 -2.50
N ALA A 301 16.12 8.87 -2.11
CA ALA A 301 14.75 9.26 -1.76
C ALA A 301 14.72 10.29 -0.62
N GLN A 302 15.56 10.13 0.41
CA GLN A 302 15.67 11.07 1.53
C GLN A 302 16.16 12.47 1.15
N THR A 303 16.86 12.67 0.02
CA THR A 303 17.37 14.00 -0.40
C THR A 303 16.71 14.58 -1.64
N GLU A 304 16.04 13.79 -2.49
CA GLU A 304 15.26 14.36 -3.60
C GLU A 304 13.87 14.83 -3.15
N PHE A 305 13.24 14.17 -2.16
CA PHE A 305 11.89 14.55 -1.69
C PHE A 305 11.88 15.91 -0.94
N TYR A 306 12.96 16.27 -0.24
CA TYR A 306 13.05 17.48 0.60
C TYR A 306 13.85 18.64 -0.04
N LYS A 307 14.03 18.65 -1.37
CA LYS A 307 14.78 19.72 -2.05
C LYS A 307 13.91 20.95 -2.29
N LYS A 308 14.15 21.97 -1.46
CA LYS A 308 13.76 23.37 -1.73
C LYS A 308 14.20 23.80 -3.14
N ASN A 309 13.33 24.59 -3.78
CA ASN A 309 13.74 25.76 -4.55
C ASN A 309 13.24 26.99 -3.79
#